data_AF-A0A8T5QWA0-F1
#
_entry.id   AF-A0A8T5QWA0-F1
#
_cell.length_a   1.000
_cell.length_b   1.000
_cell.length_c   1.000
_cell.angle_alpha   90.00
_cell.angle_beta   90.00
_cell.angle_gamma   90.00
#
_symmetry.space_group_name_H-M   'P 1'
#
loop_
_entity.id
_entity.type
_entity.pdbx_description
1 polymer ?
#
loop_
_entity_poly.entity_id
_entity_poly.type
_entity_poly.pdbx_seq_one_letter_code
_entity_poly.pdbx_strand_id
1 'polypeptide(L)'
;MAFWNKEQPLGIPEGSVRALLALSMIVFTFWYFWLFKEIPKELVGLDTFVITYYFTKRDGYNRKVGHWKLRYKLNEQSRVLESVYSAISVADAIDKLKQDYQNNETATNIVIEHYERLD
;
A
#
# COMPACT_ATOMS: atom_id res chain seq x y z
N MET A 1 -25.10 27.13 4.55
CA MET A 1 -23.75 27.06 5.13
C MET A 1 -22.98 26.03 4.34
N ALA A 2 -21.91 26.45 3.67
CA ALA A 2 -21.24 25.66 2.67
C ALA A 2 -20.33 24.61 3.33
N PHE A 3 -20.61 23.34 3.05
CA PHE A 3 -19.92 22.14 3.55
C PHE A 3 -18.63 21.92 2.74
N TRP A 4 -17.67 22.85 2.83
CA TRP A 4 -16.38 22.70 2.17
C TRP A 4 -15.43 21.95 3.09
N ASN A 5 -15.35 20.62 2.90
CA ASN A 5 -14.35 19.80 3.53
C ASN A 5 -13.01 20.09 2.84
N LYS A 6 -12.05 20.71 3.55
CA LYS A 6 -10.78 21.21 2.98
C LYS A 6 -9.90 20.11 2.38
N GLU A 7 -10.19 18.85 2.67
CA GLU A 7 -9.46 17.69 2.16
C GLU A 7 -9.97 17.17 0.79
N GLN A 8 -11.14 17.66 0.32
CA GLN A 8 -11.73 17.20 -0.94
C GLN A 8 -12.30 18.38 -1.75
N PRO A 9 -11.45 19.18 -2.43
CA PRO A 9 -11.88 20.39 -3.13
C PRO A 9 -12.83 20.13 -4.31
N LEU A 10 -12.98 18.88 -4.76
CA LEU A 10 -13.92 18.49 -5.82
C LEU A 10 -15.10 17.60 -5.35
N GLY A 11 -15.14 17.15 -4.09
CA GLY A 11 -16.20 16.24 -3.60
C GLY A 11 -16.21 14.85 -4.26
N ILE A 12 -15.10 14.45 -4.87
CA ILE A 12 -14.93 13.16 -5.55
C ILE A 12 -13.93 12.31 -4.74
N PRO A 13 -14.11 10.99 -4.59
CA PRO A 13 -13.14 10.13 -3.90
C PRO A 13 -11.71 10.33 -4.42
N GLU A 14 -10.74 10.27 -3.51
CA GLU A 14 -9.33 10.35 -3.87
C GLU A 14 -8.98 9.25 -4.88
N GLY A 15 -8.43 9.65 -6.02
CA GLY A 15 -8.10 8.74 -7.13
C GLY A 15 -9.14 8.66 -8.25
N SER A 16 -10.35 9.19 -8.06
CA SER A 16 -11.37 9.22 -9.12
C SER A 16 -11.00 10.16 -10.29
N VAL A 17 -10.35 11.29 -10.02
CA VAL A 17 -9.85 12.18 -11.10
C VAL A 17 -8.86 11.44 -11.99
N ARG A 18 -7.98 10.61 -11.40
CA ARG A 18 -7.01 9.80 -12.15
C ARG A 18 -7.69 8.65 -12.90
N ALA A 19 -8.71 8.03 -12.31
CA ALA A 19 -9.50 7.00 -12.97
C ALA A 19 -10.28 7.57 -14.17
N LEU A 20 -10.85 8.77 -14.04
CA LEU A 20 -11.49 9.50 -15.13
C LEU A 20 -10.49 9.82 -16.24
N LEU A 21 -9.28 10.26 -15.88
CA LEU A 21 -8.22 10.54 -16.84
C LEU A 21 -7.81 9.27 -17.60
N ALA A 22 -7.53 8.17 -16.89
CA ALA A 22 -7.19 6.88 -17.49
C ALA A 22 -8.32 6.35 -18.39
N LEU A 23 -9.58 6.43 -17.93
CA LEU A 23 -10.75 6.04 -18.72
C LEU A 23 -10.90 6.90 -19.98
N SER A 24 -10.69 8.22 -19.87
CA SER A 24 -10.78 9.14 -21.01
C SER A 24 -9.76 8.81 -22.09
N MET A 25 -8.54 8.41 -21.69
CA MET A 25 -7.49 8.02 -22.61
C MET A 25 -7.83 6.72 -23.33
N ILE A 26 -8.31 5.71 -22.60
CA ILE A 26 -8.76 4.44 -23.20
C ILE A 26 -9.88 4.70 -24.22
N VAL A 27 -10.90 5.46 -23.84
CA VAL A 27 -12.03 5.80 -24.73
C VAL A 27 -11.54 6.56 -25.96
N PHE A 28 -10.61 7.50 -25.77
CA PHE A 28 -10.01 8.24 -26.88
C PHE A 28 -9.26 7.32 -27.84
N THR A 29 -8.49 6.37 -27.34
CA THR A 29 -7.75 5.39 -28.16
C THR A 29 -8.69 4.47 -28.94
N PHE A 30 -9.78 3.99 -28.32
CA PHE A 30 -10.81 3.21 -29.03
C PHE A 30 -11.56 4.04 -30.09
N TRP A 31 -11.90 5.28 -29.78
CA TRP A 31 -12.52 6.21 -30.73
C TRP A 31 -11.61 6.47 -31.92
N TYR A 32 -10.35 6.77 -31.65
CA TYR A 32 -9.34 7.04 -32.68
C TYR A 32 -9.14 5.84 -33.61
N PHE A 33 -9.06 4.64 -33.04
CA PHE A 33 -8.97 3.40 -33.81
C PHE A 33 -10.16 3.20 -34.75
N TRP A 34 -11.36 3.54 -34.30
CA TRP A 34 -12.57 3.43 -35.13
C TRP A 34 -12.53 4.37 -36.34
N LEU A 35 -11.97 5.57 -36.18
CA LEU A 35 -11.93 6.60 -37.22
C LEU A 35 -10.78 6.41 -38.23
N PHE A 36 -9.58 6.03 -37.74
CA PHE A 36 -8.35 6.06 -38.53
C PHE A 36 -7.78 4.69 -38.87
N LYS A 37 -8.27 3.60 -38.26
CA LYS A 37 -7.84 2.19 -38.43
C LYS A 37 -6.35 1.88 -38.22
N GLU A 38 -5.51 2.90 -38.05
CA GLU A 38 -4.10 2.79 -37.68
C GLU A 38 -3.88 3.46 -36.33
N ILE A 39 -3.12 2.81 -35.45
CA ILE A 39 -2.82 3.34 -34.11
C ILE A 39 -1.38 3.86 -34.11
N PRO A 40 -1.15 5.17 -33.90
CA PRO A 40 0.20 5.70 -33.76
C PRO A 40 0.86 5.13 -32.50
N LYS A 41 2.12 4.71 -32.65
CA LYS A 41 2.87 4.01 -31.59
C LYS A 41 3.12 4.90 -30.38
N GLU A 42 3.19 6.21 -30.61
CA GLU A 42 3.39 7.25 -29.60
C GLU A 42 2.22 7.31 -28.62
N LEU A 43 0.98 7.14 -29.12
CA LEU A 43 -0.23 7.14 -28.30
C LEU A 43 -0.29 5.91 -27.38
N VAL A 44 0.06 4.74 -27.91
CA VAL A 44 0.15 3.50 -27.13
C VAL A 44 1.19 3.62 -26.02
N GLY A 45 2.34 4.25 -26.30
CA GLY A 45 3.40 4.48 -25.31
C GLY A 45 2.93 5.38 -24.16
N LEU A 46 2.19 6.45 -24.49
CA LEU A 46 1.68 7.40 -23.50
C LEU A 46 0.59 6.75 -22.62
N ASP A 47 -0.34 5.99 -23.21
CA ASP A 47 -1.35 5.22 -22.49
C ASP A 47 -0.70 4.21 -21.55
N THR A 48 0.28 3.44 -22.04
CA THR A 48 1.00 2.44 -21.25
C THR A 48 1.72 3.09 -20.06
N PHE A 49 2.37 4.23 -20.27
CA PHE A 49 3.07 4.97 -19.22
C PHE A 49 2.10 5.46 -18.14
N VAL A 50 0.97 6.05 -18.53
CA VAL A 50 -0.04 6.56 -17.59
C VAL A 50 -0.70 5.42 -16.81
N ILE A 51 -1.02 4.30 -17.48
CA ILE A 51 -1.59 3.11 -16.85
C ILE A 51 -0.60 2.49 -15.86
N THR A 52 0.66 2.33 -16.27
CA THR A 52 1.72 1.79 -15.40
C THR A 52 1.91 2.69 -14.19
N TYR A 53 2.03 4.01 -14.39
CA TYR A 53 2.14 4.97 -13.29
C TYR A 53 0.93 4.89 -12.33
N TYR A 54 -0.29 4.73 -12.87
CA TYR A 54 -1.51 4.55 -12.07
C TYR A 54 -1.43 3.32 -11.18
N PHE A 55 -1.08 2.16 -11.74
CA PHE A 55 -1.01 0.91 -10.98
C PHE A 55 0.16 0.88 -10.00
N THR A 56 1.34 1.38 -10.38
CA THR A 56 2.51 1.44 -9.48
C THR A 56 2.26 2.36 -8.28
N LYS A 57 1.54 3.49 -8.45
CA LYS A 57 1.19 4.34 -7.30
C LYS A 57 0.01 3.82 -6.47
N ARG A 58 -0.89 3.03 -7.05
CA ARG A 58 -2.04 2.46 -6.33
C ARG A 58 -1.59 1.49 -5.22
N ASP A 59 -0.50 0.75 -5.44
CA ASP A 59 0.05 -0.15 -4.42
C ASP A 59 0.70 0.58 -3.23
N GLY A 60 1.03 1.86 -3.39
CA GLY A 60 1.73 2.65 -2.37
C GLY A 60 0.85 3.46 -1.42
N TYR A 61 -0.43 3.72 -1.73
CA TYR A 61 -1.15 4.81 -1.06
C TYR A 61 -2.26 4.42 -0.08
N ASN A 62 -2.55 3.14 0.19
CA ASN A 62 -3.50 2.77 1.24
C ASN A 62 -3.37 1.32 1.70
N ARG A 63 -2.15 0.89 2.05
CA ARG A 63 -2.08 -0.21 3.01
C ARG A 63 -2.36 0.43 4.37
N LYS A 64 -3.60 0.27 4.88
CA LYS A 64 -3.89 0.57 6.29
C LYS A 64 -2.85 -0.19 7.10
N VAL A 65 -1.86 0.54 7.62
CA VAL A 65 -0.80 -0.06 8.42
C VAL A 65 -1.50 -0.45 9.71
N GLY A 66 -1.72 -1.75 9.89
CA GLY A 66 -2.29 -2.27 11.13
C GLY A 66 -1.24 -2.17 12.22
N HIS A 67 -1.68 -1.87 13.43
CA HIS A 67 -0.81 -1.99 14.60
C HIS A 67 -0.93 -3.42 15.12
N TRP A 68 0.18 -4.11 15.18
CA TRP A 68 0.23 -5.49 15.67
C TRP A 68 0.94 -5.54 17.00
N LYS A 69 0.26 -6.05 18.02
CA LYS A 69 0.85 -6.38 19.30
C LYS A 69 1.37 -7.81 19.24
N LEU A 70 2.68 -7.98 19.37
CA LEU A 70 3.33 -9.28 19.42
C LEU A 70 3.75 -9.58 20.86
N ARG A 71 3.36 -10.75 21.38
CA ARG A 71 3.90 -11.30 22.62
C ARG A 71 4.87 -12.40 22.28
N TYR A 72 6.08 -12.33 22.82
CA TYR A 72 7.14 -13.27 22.53
C TYR A 72 8.01 -13.53 23.76
N LYS A 73 8.71 -14.66 23.72
CA LYS A 73 9.74 -15.03 24.68
C LYS A 73 11.11 -15.01 24.00
N LEU A 74 12.07 -14.48 24.74
CA LEU A 74 13.49 -14.59 24.44
C LEU A 74 14.01 -15.83 25.19
N ASN A 75 14.81 -16.65 24.51
CA ASN A 75 15.44 -17.90 24.97
C ASN A 75 15.46 -18.15 26.50
N GLU A 76 14.97 -19.31 26.97
CA GLU A 76 14.90 -19.82 28.36
C GLU A 76 14.45 -18.85 29.48
N GLN A 77 14.13 -17.61 29.15
CA GLN A 77 13.62 -16.63 30.09
C GLN A 77 12.12 -16.90 30.29
N SER A 78 11.73 -17.04 31.54
CA SER A 78 10.34 -17.16 31.97
C SER A 78 9.53 -15.87 31.72
N ARG A 79 10.18 -14.80 31.25
CA ARG A 79 9.58 -13.48 31.05
C ARG A 79 9.00 -13.35 29.64
N VAL A 80 7.70 -13.12 29.58
CA VAL A 80 6.98 -12.72 28.36
C VAL A 80 7.21 -11.24 28.11
N LEU A 81 7.58 -10.88 26.88
CA LEU A 81 7.72 -9.51 26.41
C LEU A 81 6.63 -9.18 25.41
N GLU A 82 6.22 -7.92 25.38
CA GLU A 82 5.20 -7.41 24.46
C GLU A 82 5.76 -6.21 23.70
N SER A 83 5.62 -6.20 22.38
CA SER A 83 5.99 -5.05 21.55
C SER A 83 4.95 -4.81 20.46
N VAL A 84 4.82 -3.54 20.06
CA VAL A 84 3.84 -3.10 19.07
C VAL A 84 4.57 -2.66 17.80
N TYR A 85 4.20 -3.25 16.68
CA TYR A 85 4.77 -2.92 15.38
C TYR A 85 3.70 -2.44 14.42
N SER A 86 4.02 -1.34 13.73
CA SER A 86 3.23 -0.86 12.60
C SER A 86 3.63 -1.65 11.36
N ALA A 87 2.71 -2.47 10.86
CA ALA A 87 2.97 -3.37 9.75
C ALA A 87 1.73 -3.63 8.90
N ILE A 88 1.95 -3.99 7.64
CA ILE A 88 0.86 -4.29 6.70
C ILE A 88 0.31 -5.69 7.00
N SER A 89 1.21 -6.61 7.34
CA SER A 89 0.89 -7.99 7.70
C SER A 89 1.54 -8.37 9.04
N VAL A 90 1.05 -9.46 9.65
CA VAL A 90 1.71 -10.06 10.83
C VAL A 90 3.14 -10.47 10.49
N ALA A 91 3.38 -11.00 9.29
CA ALA A 91 4.71 -11.41 8.86
C ALA A 91 5.69 -10.22 8.86
N ASP A 92 5.28 -9.08 8.31
CA ASP A 92 6.09 -7.87 8.29
C ASP A 92 6.38 -7.36 9.73
N ALA A 93 5.42 -7.49 10.65
CA ALA A 93 5.62 -7.14 12.06
C ALA A 93 6.67 -8.05 12.71
N ILE A 94 6.61 -9.35 12.42
CA ILE A 94 7.55 -10.37 12.92
C ILE A 94 8.95 -10.14 12.34
N ASP A 95 9.05 -9.82 11.07
CA ASP A 95 10.34 -9.57 10.42
C ASP A 95 11.00 -8.31 10.99
N LYS A 96 10.23 -7.25 11.25
CA LYS A 96 10.72 -6.07 11.98
C LYS A 96 11.18 -6.41 13.39
N LEU A 97 10.40 -7.20 14.14
CA LEU A 97 10.80 -7.69 15.46
C LEU A 97 12.15 -8.42 15.39
N LYS A 98 12.31 -9.35 14.45
CA LYS A 98 13.57 -10.09 14.28
C LYS A 98 14.73 -9.16 13.93
N GLN A 99 14.50 -8.19 13.04
CA GLN A 99 15.52 -7.23 12.62
C GLN A 99 16.00 -6.36 13.79
N ASP A 100 15.08 -5.83 14.60
CA ASP A 100 15.42 -5.03 15.78
C ASP A 100 16.26 -5.81 16.80
N TYR A 101 16.01 -7.11 16.92
CA TYR A 101 16.75 -7.97 17.83
C TYR A 101 18.10 -8.46 17.29
N GLN A 102 18.19 -8.71 15.98
CA GLN A 102 19.49 -8.99 15.34
C GLN A 102 20.44 -7.81 15.47
N ASN A 103 19.92 -6.58 15.33
CA ASN A 103 20.71 -5.36 15.50
C ASN A 103 21.18 -5.12 16.95
N ASN A 104 20.52 -5.75 17.93
CA ASN A 104 20.84 -5.63 19.36
C ASN A 104 21.62 -6.83 19.93
N GLU A 105 22.13 -7.74 19.08
CA GLU A 105 22.98 -8.91 19.41
C GLU A 105 22.48 -9.84 20.55
N THR A 106 21.22 -9.72 20.98
CA THR A 106 20.74 -10.30 22.25
C THR A 106 19.81 -11.50 22.07
N ALA A 107 19.38 -11.83 20.86
CA ALA A 107 18.39 -12.88 20.65
C ALA A 107 18.64 -13.71 19.37
N THR A 108 19.05 -14.96 19.55
CA THR A 108 19.14 -15.95 18.46
C THR A 108 17.86 -16.76 18.27
N ASN A 109 16.95 -16.79 19.25
CA ASN A 109 15.68 -17.52 19.17
C ASN A 109 14.52 -16.71 19.78
N ILE A 110 13.64 -16.19 18.93
CA ILE A 110 12.39 -15.50 19.31
C ILE A 110 11.24 -16.48 19.12
N VAL A 111 10.52 -16.82 20.19
CA VAL A 111 9.31 -17.65 20.13
C VAL A 111 8.11 -16.74 20.29
N ILE A 112 7.27 -16.66 19.26
CA ILE A 112 6.03 -15.87 19.27
C ILE A 112 4.95 -16.68 19.96
N GLU A 113 4.38 -16.15 21.03
CA GLU A 113 3.29 -16.78 21.76
C GLU A 113 1.93 -16.35 21.24
N HIS A 114 1.79 -15.06 20.93
CA HIS A 114 0.52 -14.48 20.56
C HIS A 114 0.71 -13.22 19.70
N TYR A 115 -0.22 -12.99 18.78
CA TYR A 115 -0.31 -11.77 17.99
C TYR A 115 -1.74 -11.28 17.94
N GLU A 116 -1.93 -9.97 18.12
CA GLU A 116 -3.23 -9.30 18.12
C GLU A 116 -3.16 -8.02 17.29
N ARG A 117 -4.25 -7.70 16.59
CA ARG A 117 -4.38 -6.48 15.81
C ARG A 117 -5.06 -5.40 16.65
N LEU A 118 -4.47 -4.21 16.74
CA LEU A 118 -4.87 -3.09 17.59
C LEU A 118 -5.59 -1.95 16.84
N ASP A 119 -6.11 -2.24 15.63
CA ASP A 119 -6.78 -1.27 14.74
C ASP A 119 -7.97 -0.52 15.37
#